data_AF-A0A2V7JS52-F1
#
_entry.id   AF-A0A2V7JS52-F1
#
_cell.length_a   1.000
_cell.length_b   1.000
_cell.length_c   1.000
_cell.angle_alpha   90.00
_cell.angle_beta   90.00
_cell.angle_gamma   90.00
#
_symmetry.space_group_name_H-M   'P 1'
#
loop_
_entity.id
_entity.type
_entity.pdbx_description
1 polymer ?
#
loop_
_entity_poly.entity_id
_entity_poly.type
_entity_poly.pdbx_seq_one_letter_code
_entity_poly.pdbx_strand_id
1 'polypeptide(L)'
;MSCTTPPGNLKVTTSTSGSSLPSGYTVTVDGTTSQPIGINGSVTFTNLTATSHTVTLKGVPTNCWVSGGTSQTVTVPAGGTATVSYSVTCTTPNQPPTVNAGSDQTVLLGLLYTETASFSDPNNDGPWSYTINWGDGSSTSGSTSSQGTISASHSYLLGSFTIRVTVTDSHGASGWDSKVLTVITGLPGLPGL
;
A
#
# COMPACT_ATOMS: atom_id res chain seq x y z
N MET A 1 -40.37 -2.91 49.31
CA MET A 1 -39.39 -3.83 48.72
C MET A 1 -39.12 -3.34 47.31
N SER A 2 -38.00 -2.68 47.08
CA SER A 2 -37.68 -2.09 45.77
C SER A 2 -36.96 -3.14 44.93
N CYS A 3 -37.58 -3.60 43.85
CA CYS A 3 -36.94 -4.51 42.92
C CYS A 3 -36.08 -3.68 41.94
N THR A 4 -34.77 -3.63 42.15
CA THR A 4 -33.84 -3.00 41.22
C THR A 4 -33.38 -4.03 40.20
N THR A 5 -33.48 -3.70 38.90
CA THR A 5 -32.98 -4.55 37.83
C THR A 5 -31.48 -4.81 38.03
N PRO A 6 -31.04 -6.08 38.12
CA PRO A 6 -29.62 -6.40 38.27
C PRO A 6 -28.81 -5.88 37.07
N PRO A 7 -27.60 -5.36 37.28
CA PRO A 7 -26.74 -4.98 36.17
C PRO A 7 -26.31 -6.22 35.37
N GLY A 8 -25.89 -6.00 34.12
CA GLY A 8 -25.37 -7.03 33.23
C GLY A 8 -23.93 -6.75 32.81
N ASN A 9 -23.42 -7.64 31.97
CA ASN A 9 -22.07 -7.54 31.41
C ASN A 9 -22.13 -7.47 29.88
N LEU A 10 -21.07 -6.92 29.29
CA LEU A 10 -20.85 -6.90 27.85
C LEU A 10 -19.46 -7.46 27.55
N LYS A 11 -19.42 -8.59 26.84
CA LYS A 11 -18.19 -9.14 26.28
C LYS A 11 -18.00 -8.59 24.86
N VAL A 12 -16.84 -8.01 24.60
CA VAL A 12 -16.45 -7.57 23.26
C VAL A 12 -15.32 -8.46 22.77
N THR A 13 -15.39 -8.87 21.51
CA THR A 13 -14.35 -9.64 20.84
C THR A 13 -13.92 -8.96 19.55
N THR A 14 -12.66 -9.15 19.20
CA THR A 14 -12.07 -8.69 17.94
C THR A 14 -11.45 -9.87 17.22
N SER A 15 -11.62 -9.90 15.91
CA SER A 15 -10.92 -10.79 15.00
C SER A 15 -10.39 -9.95 13.85
N THR A 16 -9.07 -9.89 13.69
CA THR A 16 -8.40 -9.12 12.63
C THR A 16 -7.66 -10.06 11.69
N SER A 17 -7.88 -9.89 10.40
CA SER A 17 -7.21 -10.64 9.33
C SER A 17 -6.53 -9.73 8.31
N GLY A 18 -5.69 -10.32 7.46
CA GLY A 18 -4.98 -9.62 6.39
C GLY A 18 -3.55 -9.24 6.75
N SER A 19 -3.09 -8.09 6.31
CA SER A 19 -1.69 -7.65 6.44
C SER A 19 -1.57 -6.21 6.94
N SER A 20 -0.36 -5.78 7.31
CA SER A 20 -0.11 -4.47 7.93
C SER A 20 -1.03 -4.20 9.13
N LEU A 21 -1.07 -5.18 10.03
CA LEU A 21 -2.00 -5.22 11.16
C LEU A 21 -1.60 -4.19 12.25
N PRO A 22 -2.58 -3.54 12.92
CA PRO A 22 -2.31 -2.69 14.07
C PRO A 22 -1.84 -3.52 15.28
N SER A 23 -1.30 -2.86 16.30
CA SER A 23 -0.95 -3.52 17.57
C SER A 23 -2.18 -3.87 18.43
N GLY A 24 -3.30 -3.21 18.18
CA GLY A 24 -4.56 -3.39 18.92
C GLY A 24 -5.52 -2.24 18.68
N TYR A 25 -6.63 -2.27 19.42
CA TYR A 25 -7.69 -1.28 19.35
C TYR A 25 -8.07 -0.80 20.75
N THR A 26 -8.97 0.17 20.80
CA THR A 26 -9.64 0.58 22.03
C THR A 26 -11.15 0.42 21.86
N VAL A 27 -11.79 -0.29 22.77
CA VAL A 27 -13.25 -0.39 22.80
C VAL A 27 -13.77 0.65 23.78
N THR A 28 -14.71 1.47 23.33
CA THR A 28 -15.41 2.45 24.19
C THR A 28 -16.89 2.11 24.24
N VAL A 29 -17.47 2.05 25.45
CA VAL A 29 -18.90 1.91 25.69
C VAL A 29 -19.51 3.27 26.03
N ASP A 30 -20.57 3.65 25.32
CA ASP A 30 -21.32 4.91 25.43
C ASP A 30 -20.46 6.18 25.39
N GLY A 31 -19.32 6.12 24.72
CA GLY A 31 -18.37 7.23 24.64
C GLY A 31 -17.59 7.51 25.94
N THR A 32 -17.82 6.77 27.02
CA THR A 32 -17.28 7.08 28.36
C THR A 32 -16.25 6.05 28.82
N THR A 33 -16.61 4.77 28.83
CA THR A 33 -15.79 3.72 29.44
C THR A 33 -14.96 3.04 28.37
N SER A 34 -13.63 3.07 28.49
CA SER A 34 -12.73 2.51 27.47
C SER A 34 -11.80 1.44 28.02
N GLN A 35 -11.54 0.40 27.22
CA GLN A 35 -10.55 -0.64 27.50
C GLN A 35 -9.74 -0.97 26.24
N PRO A 36 -8.42 -1.22 26.36
CA PRO A 36 -7.62 -1.71 25.24
C PRO A 36 -8.00 -3.15 24.91
N ILE A 37 -7.99 -3.51 23.63
CA ILE A 37 -8.21 -4.87 23.15
C ILE A 37 -7.16 -5.22 22.08
N GLY A 38 -6.66 -6.46 22.10
CA GLY A 38 -5.77 -6.95 21.06
C GLY A 38 -6.48 -7.12 19.71
N ILE A 39 -5.72 -7.38 18.65
CA ILE A 39 -6.28 -7.61 17.31
C ILE A 39 -7.11 -8.90 17.20
N ASN A 40 -6.80 -9.90 18.02
CA ASN A 40 -7.52 -11.16 18.19
C ASN A 40 -7.68 -11.39 19.69
N GLY A 41 -8.77 -10.89 20.27
CA GLY A 41 -8.89 -10.84 21.73
C GLY A 41 -10.31 -10.65 22.22
N SER A 42 -10.44 -10.58 23.54
CA SER A 42 -11.71 -10.29 24.19
C SER A 42 -11.50 -9.46 25.44
N VAL A 43 -12.43 -8.54 25.69
CA VAL A 43 -12.56 -7.79 26.94
C VAL A 43 -14.00 -7.87 27.44
N THR A 44 -14.20 -7.69 28.74
CA THR A 44 -15.53 -7.70 29.34
C THR A 44 -15.73 -6.43 30.16
N PHE A 45 -16.79 -5.68 29.86
CA PHE A 45 -17.30 -4.60 30.67
C PHE A 45 -18.34 -5.16 31.63
N THR A 46 -18.17 -4.92 32.92
CA THR A 46 -19.06 -5.43 33.98
C THR A 46 -19.87 -4.30 34.58
N ASN A 47 -20.95 -4.65 35.27
CA ASN A 47 -21.82 -3.70 35.98
C ASN A 47 -22.46 -2.63 35.07
N LEU A 48 -22.82 -3.00 33.84
CA LEU A 48 -23.56 -2.12 32.92
C LEU A 48 -25.06 -2.15 33.24
N THR A 49 -25.74 -1.04 32.97
CA THR A 49 -27.20 -0.99 33.07
C THR A 49 -27.83 -1.97 32.07
N ALA A 50 -28.96 -2.57 32.42
CA ALA A 50 -29.64 -3.53 31.55
C ALA A 50 -30.43 -2.83 30.42
N THR A 51 -29.73 -2.10 29.55
CA THR A 51 -30.29 -1.25 28.48
C THR A 51 -29.50 -1.43 27.18
N SER A 52 -29.89 -0.70 26.13
CA SER A 52 -29.06 -0.58 24.94
C SER A 52 -27.84 0.29 25.23
N HIS A 53 -26.69 -0.19 24.79
CA HIS A 53 -25.39 0.46 24.87
C HIS A 53 -24.79 0.60 23.48
N THR A 54 -24.10 1.71 23.25
CA THR A 54 -23.32 1.92 22.02
C THR A 54 -21.89 1.51 22.28
N VAL A 55 -21.41 0.54 21.51
CA VAL A 55 -20.03 0.07 21.56
C VAL A 55 -19.31 0.65 20.36
N THR A 56 -18.20 1.34 20.56
CA THR A 56 -17.39 1.92 19.49
C THR A 56 -15.98 1.34 19.56
N LEU A 57 -15.53 0.76 18.45
CA LEU A 57 -14.14 0.36 18.24
C LEU A 57 -13.34 1.54 17.67
N LYS A 58 -12.30 1.96 18.39
CA LYS A 58 -11.41 3.06 18.04
C LYS A 58 -10.00 2.55 17.76
N GLY A 59 -9.22 3.37 17.05
CA GLY A 59 -7.84 3.05 16.68
C GLY A 59 -7.74 2.11 15.48
N VAL A 60 -8.80 2.01 14.66
CA VAL A 60 -8.76 1.26 13.41
C VAL A 60 -8.00 2.11 12.36
N PRO A 61 -6.88 1.61 11.82
CA PRO A 61 -6.12 2.31 10.78
C PRO A 61 -6.91 2.49 9.47
N THR A 62 -6.49 3.42 8.62
CA THR A 62 -7.13 3.67 7.30
C THR A 62 -6.95 2.53 6.31
N ASN A 63 -5.94 1.67 6.49
CA ASN A 63 -5.75 0.46 5.70
C ASN A 63 -6.57 -0.73 6.21
N CYS A 64 -7.47 -0.51 7.17
CA CYS A 64 -8.31 -1.53 7.76
C CYS A 64 -9.80 -1.17 7.62
N TRP A 65 -10.63 -2.18 7.42
CA TRP A 65 -12.08 -2.06 7.32
C TRP A 65 -12.77 -2.95 8.34
N VAL A 66 -13.82 -2.42 8.99
CA VAL A 66 -14.60 -3.15 10.00
C VAL A 66 -15.95 -3.56 9.42
N SER A 67 -16.23 -4.87 9.43
CA SER A 67 -17.52 -5.39 8.99
C SER A 67 -18.65 -4.93 9.91
N GLY A 68 -19.69 -4.35 9.30
CA GLY A 68 -20.80 -3.74 10.04
C GLY A 68 -20.49 -2.40 10.69
N GLY A 69 -19.31 -1.81 10.42
CA GLY A 69 -18.90 -0.51 10.93
C GLY A 69 -18.23 -0.56 12.30
N THR A 70 -17.62 0.56 12.70
CA THR A 70 -16.88 0.71 13.96
C THR A 70 -17.79 0.96 15.16
N SER A 71 -19.08 1.20 14.97
CA SER A 71 -20.04 1.47 16.03
C SER A 71 -21.22 0.52 15.92
N GLN A 72 -21.47 -0.24 16.98
CA GLN A 72 -22.55 -1.22 17.07
C GLN A 72 -23.38 -0.97 18.32
N THR A 73 -24.70 -1.14 18.22
CA THR A 73 -25.61 -1.06 19.37
C THR A 73 -25.93 -2.46 19.86
N VAL A 74 -25.85 -2.67 21.18
CA VAL A 74 -26.14 -3.95 21.82
C VAL A 74 -27.00 -3.74 23.06
N THR A 75 -27.97 -4.62 23.27
CA THR A 75 -28.77 -4.61 24.50
C THR A 75 -28.18 -5.55 25.52
N VAL A 76 -27.77 -5.00 26.67
CA VAL A 76 -27.24 -5.79 27.80
C VAL A 76 -28.41 -6.34 28.62
N PRO A 77 -28.52 -7.67 28.79
CA PRO A 77 -29.58 -8.27 29.60
C PRO A 77 -29.29 -8.12 31.10
N ALA A 78 -30.35 -8.00 31.90
CA ALA A 78 -30.25 -7.94 33.36
C ALA A 78 -29.65 -9.23 33.93
N GLY A 79 -28.56 -9.13 34.71
CA GLY A 79 -27.85 -10.27 35.28
C GLY A 79 -27.16 -11.19 34.28
N GLY A 80 -27.21 -10.88 32.98
CA GLY A 80 -26.65 -11.69 31.90
C GLY A 80 -25.44 -11.04 31.24
N THR A 81 -24.94 -11.68 30.18
CA THR A 81 -23.82 -11.16 29.38
C THR A 81 -24.22 -11.06 27.92
N ALA A 82 -24.19 -9.86 27.34
CA ALA A 82 -24.29 -9.67 25.90
C ALA A 82 -22.90 -9.83 25.25
N THR A 83 -22.85 -10.22 23.97
CA THR A 83 -21.60 -10.32 23.22
C THR A 83 -21.66 -9.48 21.94
N VAL A 84 -20.60 -8.72 21.70
CA VAL A 84 -20.36 -7.97 20.46
C VAL A 84 -19.06 -8.47 19.84
N SER A 85 -19.08 -8.64 18.52
CA SER A 85 -17.93 -9.16 17.77
C SER A 85 -17.59 -8.22 16.62
N TYR A 86 -16.34 -7.78 16.59
CA TYR A 86 -15.78 -6.98 15.51
C TYR A 86 -14.91 -7.85 14.62
N SER A 87 -15.25 -7.90 13.33
CA SER A 87 -14.41 -8.50 12.28
C SER A 87 -13.74 -7.39 11.50
N VAL A 88 -12.41 -7.32 11.56
CA VAL A 88 -11.58 -6.30 10.91
C VAL A 88 -10.72 -6.96 9.84
N THR A 89 -10.64 -6.36 8.67
CA THR A 89 -9.75 -6.82 7.59
C THR A 89 -8.85 -5.68 7.18
N CYS A 90 -7.53 -5.91 7.24
CA CYS A 90 -6.53 -4.94 6.87
C CYS A 90 -5.78 -5.37 5.61
N THR A 91 -5.34 -4.40 4.81
CA THR A 91 -4.50 -4.64 3.65
C THR A 91 -3.19 -3.86 3.77
N THR A 92 -2.13 -4.33 3.14
CA THR A 92 -0.92 -3.53 3.00
C THR A 92 -1.20 -2.42 1.98
N PRO A 93 -0.99 -1.14 2.32
CA PRO A 93 -1.10 -0.06 1.34
C PRO A 93 -0.16 -0.31 0.16
N ASN A 94 -0.66 -0.12 -1.06
CA ASN A 94 0.20 -0.21 -2.24
C ASN A 94 1.20 0.95 -2.27
N GLN A 95 2.44 0.68 -2.67
CA GLN A 95 3.48 1.70 -2.88
C GLN A 95 4.07 1.55 -4.28
N PRO A 96 4.35 2.65 -4.97
CA PRO A 96 4.87 2.58 -6.33
C PRO A 96 6.28 1.94 -6.37
N PRO A 97 6.63 1.30 -7.50
CA PRO A 97 8.00 0.88 -7.76
C PRO A 97 8.98 2.07 -7.67
N THR A 98 10.21 1.82 -7.22
CA THR A 98 11.33 2.75 -7.40
C THR A 98 12.08 2.34 -8.65
N VAL A 99 12.26 3.27 -9.60
CA VAL A 99 12.92 3.03 -10.89
C VAL A 99 14.23 3.81 -10.94
N ASN A 100 15.23 3.26 -11.61
CA ASN A 100 16.51 3.90 -11.90
C ASN A 100 16.85 3.65 -13.37
N ALA A 101 16.83 4.71 -14.18
CA ALA A 101 17.15 4.68 -15.61
C ALA A 101 18.68 4.72 -15.87
N GLY A 102 19.49 4.88 -14.82
CA GLY A 102 20.93 5.04 -14.90
C GLY A 102 21.35 6.49 -15.15
N SER A 103 22.67 6.72 -15.18
CA SER A 103 23.25 8.04 -15.44
C SER A 103 23.09 8.48 -16.90
N ASP A 104 23.18 9.78 -17.15
CA ASP A 104 23.27 10.36 -18.49
C ASP A 104 24.45 9.78 -19.29
N GLN A 105 24.28 9.64 -20.61
CA GLN A 105 25.25 9.02 -21.49
C GLN A 105 25.46 9.81 -22.78
N THR A 106 26.64 9.63 -23.36
CA THR A 106 26.98 10.12 -24.70
C THR A 106 27.44 8.95 -25.55
N VAL A 107 26.83 8.78 -26.73
CA VAL A 107 27.12 7.68 -27.65
C VAL A 107 27.33 8.19 -29.08
N LEU A 108 27.97 7.37 -29.90
CA LEU A 108 28.22 7.70 -31.30
C LEU A 108 27.00 7.34 -32.17
N LEU A 109 26.69 8.20 -33.15
CA LEU A 109 25.68 7.97 -34.16
C LEU A 109 25.92 6.64 -34.90
N GLY A 110 24.85 5.91 -35.17
CA GLY A 110 24.90 4.65 -35.92
C GLY A 110 25.17 3.41 -35.07
N LEU A 111 25.38 3.56 -33.76
CA LEU A 111 25.44 2.44 -32.82
C LEU A 111 24.04 2.11 -32.28
N LEU A 112 23.76 0.82 -32.11
CA LEU A 112 22.58 0.36 -31.38
C LEU A 112 22.78 0.70 -29.89
N TYR A 113 21.86 1.48 -29.33
CA TYR A 113 21.86 1.81 -27.92
C TYR A 113 21.02 0.79 -27.15
N THR A 114 21.49 0.35 -25.98
CA THR A 114 20.75 -0.54 -25.08
C THR A 114 20.54 0.16 -23.76
N GLU A 115 19.26 0.37 -23.42
CA GLU A 115 18.85 0.82 -22.10
C GLU A 115 18.92 -0.35 -21.12
N THR A 116 19.47 -0.11 -19.93
CA THR A 116 19.52 -1.09 -18.84
C THR A 116 19.09 -0.41 -17.56
N ALA A 117 17.78 -0.28 -17.38
CA ALA A 117 17.20 0.28 -16.18
C ALA A 117 17.07 -0.79 -15.09
N SER A 118 16.94 -0.36 -13.85
CA SER A 118 16.63 -1.23 -12.71
C SER A 118 15.42 -0.70 -11.97
N PHE A 119 14.69 -1.59 -11.30
CA PHE A 119 13.62 -1.20 -10.41
C PHE A 119 13.47 -2.18 -9.24
N SER A 120 12.85 -1.70 -8.17
CA SER A 120 12.46 -2.47 -7.00
C SER A 120 11.11 -2.01 -6.49
N ASP A 121 10.34 -2.90 -5.88
CA ASP A 121 9.01 -2.60 -5.37
C ASP A 121 8.94 -2.85 -3.85
N PRO A 122 8.51 -1.87 -3.02
CA PRO A 122 8.44 -2.04 -1.57
C PRO A 122 7.47 -3.15 -1.13
N ASN A 123 6.41 -3.38 -1.89
CA ASN A 123 5.36 -4.35 -1.62
C ASN A 123 5.62 -5.70 -2.30
N ASN A 124 6.53 -5.73 -3.27
CA ASN A 124 6.93 -6.91 -4.05
C ASN A 124 5.71 -7.64 -4.66
N ASP A 125 4.82 -6.87 -5.25
CA ASP A 125 3.49 -7.26 -5.73
C ASP A 125 3.41 -7.22 -7.26
N GLY A 126 4.30 -7.98 -7.91
CA GLY A 126 4.28 -8.20 -9.35
C GLY A 126 3.02 -8.95 -9.84
N PRO A 127 2.87 -9.14 -11.17
CA PRO A 127 3.84 -8.75 -12.21
C PRO A 127 3.87 -7.23 -12.43
N TRP A 128 5.00 -6.74 -12.93
CA TRP A 128 5.18 -5.33 -13.30
C TRP A 128 5.13 -5.17 -14.80
N SER A 129 4.44 -4.12 -15.24
CA SER A 129 4.51 -3.64 -16.62
C SER A 129 5.50 -2.48 -16.69
N TYR A 130 6.17 -2.31 -17.82
CA TYR A 130 7.07 -1.20 -18.03
C TYR A 130 6.91 -0.57 -19.41
N THR A 131 7.24 0.71 -19.50
CA THR A 131 7.37 1.46 -20.74
C THR A 131 8.67 2.25 -20.71
N ILE A 132 9.47 2.11 -21.77
CA ILE A 132 10.62 2.94 -22.07
C ILE A 132 10.18 3.90 -23.17
N ASN A 133 10.04 5.18 -22.84
CA ASN A 133 9.88 6.25 -23.82
C ASN A 133 11.26 6.73 -24.23
N TRP A 134 11.57 6.64 -25.52
CA TRP A 134 12.92 6.91 -26.04
C TRP A 134 13.21 8.40 -26.22
N GLY A 135 12.23 9.28 -26.01
CA GLY A 135 12.39 10.74 -26.14
C GLY A 135 12.36 11.27 -27.56
N ASP A 136 12.23 10.41 -28.57
CA ASP A 136 12.14 10.75 -30.00
C ASP A 136 10.72 10.54 -30.58
N GLY A 137 9.74 10.27 -29.71
CA GLY A 137 8.37 9.94 -30.08
C GLY A 137 8.09 8.44 -30.19
N SER A 138 9.11 7.57 -30.08
CA SER A 138 8.94 6.12 -30.02
C SER A 138 8.96 5.58 -28.58
N SER A 139 8.47 4.35 -28.40
CA SER A 139 8.47 3.68 -27.09
C SER A 139 8.50 2.16 -27.22
N THR A 140 9.11 1.51 -26.23
CA THR A 140 9.07 0.05 -26.04
C THR A 140 8.31 -0.27 -24.75
N SER A 141 7.46 -1.29 -24.74
CA SER A 141 6.77 -1.73 -23.52
C SER A 141 6.90 -3.24 -23.34
N GLY A 142 6.78 -3.69 -22.09
CA GLY A 142 6.85 -5.11 -21.74
C GLY A 142 6.40 -5.36 -20.31
N SER A 143 6.66 -6.58 -19.82
CA SER A 143 6.34 -6.98 -18.45
C SER A 143 7.42 -7.89 -17.88
N THR A 144 7.54 -7.91 -16.55
CA THR A 144 8.40 -8.84 -15.81
C THR A 144 7.65 -9.37 -14.58
N SER A 145 7.90 -10.62 -14.21
CA SER A 145 7.36 -11.24 -13.00
C SER A 145 8.29 -11.08 -11.80
N SER A 146 9.47 -10.48 -11.99
CA SER A 146 10.46 -10.26 -10.93
C SER A 146 11.04 -8.86 -11.01
N GLN A 147 11.24 -8.25 -9.84
CA GLN A 147 11.99 -7.00 -9.72
C GLN A 147 13.45 -7.17 -10.16
N GLY A 148 14.07 -6.08 -10.62
CA GLY A 148 15.44 -6.10 -11.12
C GLY A 148 15.60 -5.32 -12.42
N THR A 149 16.35 -5.89 -13.36
CA THR A 149 16.76 -5.21 -14.59
C THR A 149 15.71 -5.28 -15.68
N ILE A 150 15.49 -4.15 -16.35
CA ILE A 150 14.73 -4.02 -17.59
C ILE A 150 15.71 -3.59 -18.69
N SER A 151 15.73 -4.33 -19.80
CA SER A 151 16.58 -4.00 -20.94
C SER A 151 15.83 -3.96 -22.26
N ALA A 152 16.10 -2.94 -23.06
CA ALA A 152 15.63 -2.83 -24.43
C ALA A 152 16.64 -2.06 -25.28
N SER A 153 16.63 -2.27 -26.59
CA SER A 153 17.53 -1.58 -27.51
C SER A 153 16.77 -0.67 -28.47
N HIS A 154 17.40 0.43 -28.86
CA HIS A 154 16.87 1.45 -29.77
C HIS A 154 17.99 2.10 -30.58
N SER A 155 17.66 2.61 -31.75
CA SER A 155 18.60 3.31 -32.63
C SER A 155 18.22 4.78 -32.72
N TYR A 156 19.21 5.65 -32.56
CA TYR A 156 19.00 7.10 -32.53
C TYR A 156 19.61 7.82 -33.72
N LEU A 157 19.00 8.96 -34.07
CA LEU A 157 19.61 9.99 -34.91
C LEU A 157 20.50 10.92 -34.06
N LEU A 158 21.18 11.87 -34.71
CA LEU A 158 21.95 12.90 -34.02
C LEU A 158 20.99 13.77 -33.19
N GLY A 159 21.31 13.99 -31.92
CA GLY A 159 20.47 14.81 -31.04
C GLY A 159 20.67 14.50 -29.56
N SER A 160 19.82 15.12 -28.75
CA SER A 160 19.70 14.86 -27.32
C SER A 160 18.29 14.36 -27.04
N PHE A 161 18.18 13.24 -26.33
CA PHE A 161 16.92 12.55 -26.08
C PHE A 161 16.78 12.27 -24.59
N THR A 162 15.61 12.61 -24.03
CA THR A 162 15.25 12.26 -22.65
C THR A 162 14.57 10.91 -22.65
N ILE A 163 15.29 9.88 -22.20
CA ILE A 163 14.75 8.54 -22.02
C ILE A 163 14.02 8.51 -20.69
N ARG A 164 12.75 8.09 -20.69
CA ARG A 164 11.97 7.88 -19.47
C ARG A 164 11.58 6.42 -19.35
N VAL A 165 11.92 5.81 -18.23
CA VAL A 165 11.50 4.45 -17.88
C VAL A 165 10.41 4.56 -16.83
N THR A 166 9.23 4.02 -17.13
CA THR A 166 8.09 3.92 -16.21
C THR A 166 7.85 2.46 -15.90
N VAL A 167 7.65 2.13 -14.62
CA VAL A 167 7.28 0.79 -14.16
C VAL A 167 6.01 0.90 -13.32
N THR A 168 5.05 0.01 -13.57
CA THR A 168 3.74 -0.04 -12.91
C THR A 168 3.53 -1.41 -12.29
N ASP A 169 3.17 -1.45 -11.01
CA ASP A 169 2.84 -2.68 -10.27
C ASP A 169 1.47 -3.26 -10.62
N SER A 170 1.13 -4.43 -10.07
CA SER A 170 -0.13 -5.13 -10.36
C SER A 170 -1.37 -4.46 -9.77
N HIS A 171 -1.20 -3.57 -8.78
CA HIS A 171 -2.23 -2.77 -8.14
C HIS A 171 -2.34 -1.35 -8.74
N GLY A 172 -1.57 -1.05 -9.80
CA GLY A 172 -1.64 0.15 -10.61
C GLY A 172 -0.79 1.34 -10.13
N ALA A 173 -0.01 1.24 -9.05
CA ALA A 173 0.90 2.35 -8.71
C ALA A 173 2.14 2.30 -9.62
N SER A 174 2.70 3.48 -9.90
CA SER A 174 3.75 3.64 -10.90
C SER A 174 4.89 4.49 -10.38
N GLY A 175 6.11 4.03 -10.67
CA GLY A 175 7.34 4.80 -10.52
C GLY A 175 7.98 5.07 -11.87
N TRP A 176 8.86 6.06 -11.92
CA TRP A 176 9.60 6.38 -13.12
C TRP A 176 10.91 7.08 -12.79
N ASP A 177 11.84 6.99 -13.74
CA ASP A 177 13.08 7.75 -13.73
C ASP A 177 13.46 8.14 -15.17
N SER A 178 14.33 9.13 -15.32
CA SER A 178 14.76 9.62 -16.63
C SER A 178 16.26 9.89 -16.70
N LYS A 179 16.81 9.75 -17.90
CA LYS A 179 18.17 10.18 -18.20
C LYS A 179 18.27 10.81 -19.58
N VAL A 180 19.36 11.53 -19.82
CA VAL A 180 19.67 12.14 -21.10
C VAL A 180 20.67 11.28 -21.86
N LEU A 181 20.29 10.92 -23.10
CA LEU A 181 21.20 10.35 -24.08
C LEU A 181 21.58 11.41 -25.11
N THR A 182 22.87 11.69 -25.24
CA THR A 182 23.40 12.58 -26.28
C THR A 182 24.07 11.75 -27.37
N VAL A 183 23.64 11.92 -28.60
CA VAL A 183 24.16 11.20 -29.77
C VAL A 183 24.96 12.15 -30.62
N ILE A 184 26.23 11.84 -30.85
CA ILE A 184 27.21 12.68 -31.55
C ILE A 184 27.86 11.94 -32.73
N THR A 185 28.46 12.67 -33.67
CA THR A 185 29.13 12.10 -34.86
C THR A 185 30.63 11.84 -34.68
N GLY A 186 31.22 12.21 -33.54
CA GLY A 186 32.64 11.96 -33.21
C GLY A 186 32.92 12.21 -31.73
N LEU A 187 33.89 11.49 -31.14
CA LEU A 187 34.29 11.71 -29.74
C LEU A 187 34.82 13.15 -29.56
N PRO A 188 34.47 13.87 -28.47
CA PRO A 188 35.08 15.17 -28.21
C PRO A 188 36.57 14.96 -27.94
N GLY A 189 37.44 15.30 -28.90
CA GLY A 189 38.89 15.35 -28.66
C GLY A 189 39.84 14.67 -29.65
N LEU A 190 39.43 14.19 -30.84
CA LEU A 190 40.40 13.94 -31.92
C LEU A 190 40.43 15.09 -32.93
N PRO A 191 41.44 15.97 -32.90
CA PRO A 191 41.67 16.90 -33.99
C PRO A 191 42.23 16.13 -35.20
N GLY A 192 41.46 16.10 -36.30
CA GLY A 192 41.94 15.84 -37.66
C GLY A 192 42.45 14.43 -37.98
N LEU A 193 41.73 13.74 -38.86
CA LEU A 193 42.32 12.89 -39.89
C LEU A 193 41.91 13.44 -41.25
#